data_AF-A0A9Q0W690-F1
#
_entry.id   AF-A0A9Q0W690-F1
#
_cell.length_a   1.000
_cell.length_b   1.000
_cell.length_c   1.000
_cell.angle_alpha   90.00
_cell.angle_beta   90.00
_cell.angle_gamma   90.00
#
_symmetry.space_group_name_H-M   'P 1'
#
loop_
_entity.id
_entity.type
_entity.pdbx_description
1 polymer ?
#
loop_
_entity_poly.entity_id
_entity_poly.type
_entity_poly.pdbx_seq_one_letter_code
_entity_poly.pdbx_strand_id
1 'polypeptide(L)' 'MRSSVIALHKGWLPDAITYTVLMVGYCKQGRLSDAIKVMDNMEYNGMEPNEITYGVMIDAYCKEKRS' A
#
# COMPACT_ATOMS: atom_id res chain seq x y z
N MET A 1 -10.10 -28.72 13.15
CA MET A 1 -8.69 -28.50 13.53
C MET A 1 -8.18 -27.29 12.79
N ARG A 2 -7.96 -26.17 13.50
CA ARG A 2 -7.19 -25.04 12.96
C ARG A 2 -5.73 -25.46 12.98
N SER A 3 -5.16 -25.72 11.82
CA SER A 3 -3.72 -25.89 11.67
C SER A 3 -3.25 -24.86 10.63
N SER A 4 -3.07 -23.65 11.14
CA SER A 4 -2.20 -22.65 10.54
C SER A 4 -0.74 -23.12 10.68
N VAL A 5 0.15 -22.45 9.95
CA VAL A 5 1.59 -22.30 10.20
C VAL A 5 2.50 -23.47 9.83
N ILE A 6 3.04 -23.46 8.60
CA ILE A 6 4.49 -23.60 8.31
C ILE A 6 4.77 -23.66 6.79
N ALA A 7 4.48 -22.63 5.99
CA ALA A 7 5.05 -22.59 4.62
C ALA A 7 5.03 -21.22 3.92
N LEU A 8 5.21 -20.11 4.63
CA LEU A 8 5.76 -18.91 3.99
C LEU A 8 6.75 -18.33 5.00
N HIS A 9 7.89 -17.86 4.48
CA HIS A 9 9.03 -17.28 5.20
C HIS A 9 8.67 -16.60 6.53
N LYS A 10 9.62 -16.57 7.47
CA LYS A 10 9.68 -15.59 8.58
C LYS A 10 9.73 -14.13 8.04
N GLY A 11 8.73 -13.70 7.30
CA GLY A 11 8.55 -12.35 6.79
C GLY A 11 7.50 -11.67 7.65
N TRP A 12 7.85 -10.52 8.21
CA TRP A 12 6.86 -9.62 8.79
C TRP A 12 5.72 -9.43 7.78
N LEU A 13 4.49 -9.74 8.20
CA LEU A 13 3.31 -9.33 7.45
C LEU A 13 3.29 -7.80 7.49
N PRO A 14 3.33 -7.12 6.33
CA PRO A 14 3.21 -5.67 6.29
C PRO A 14 1.89 -5.27 6.94
N ASP A 15 1.92 -4.30 7.84
CA ASP A 15 0.71 -3.70 8.39
C ASP A 15 0.26 -2.51 7.53
N ALA A 16 -0.91 -1.94 7.84
CA ALA A 16 -1.45 -0.78 7.13
C ALA A 16 -0.46 0.41 7.09
N ILE A 17 0.38 0.55 8.12
CA ILE A 17 1.42 1.58 8.18
C ILE A 17 2.49 1.30 7.12
N THR A 18 2.95 0.05 7.02
CA THR A 18 3.97 -0.37 6.04
C THR A 18 3.50 -0.09 4.61
N TYR A 19 2.26 -0.45 4.28
CA TYR A 19 1.64 -0.13 2.99
C TYR A 19 1.59 1.38 2.74
N THR A 20 1.14 2.15 3.72
CA THR A 20 1.04 3.61 3.62
C THR A 20 2.41 4.26 3.40
N VAL A 21 3.45 3.81 4.09
CA VAL A 21 4.82 4.30 3.91
C VAL A 21 5.34 4.02 2.50
N LEU A 22 5.10 2.82 1.98
CA LEU A 22 5.47 2.46 0.60
C LEU A 22 4.75 3.34 -0.42
N MET A 23 3.43 3.53 -0.27
CA MET A 23 2.64 4.41 -1.14
C MET A 23 3.18 5.83 -1.14
N VAL A 24 3.43 6.43 0.04
CA VAL A 24 4.03 7.77 0.16
C VAL A 24 5.38 7.84 -0.55
N GLY A 25 6.23 6.82 -0.40
CA GLY A 25 7.53 6.74 -1.05
C GLY A 25 7.42 6.75 -2.58
N TYR A 26 6.52 5.94 -3.15
CA TYR A 26 6.27 5.93 -4.60
C TYR A 26 5.66 7.23 -5.10
N CYS A 27 4.67 7.80 -4.39
CA CYS A 27 4.06 9.08 -4.73
C CYS A 27 5.08 10.23 -4.77
N LYS A 28 5.99 10.30 -3.80
CA LYS A 28 7.07 11.31 -3.77
C LYS A 28 8.05 11.20 -4.94
N GLN A 29 8.20 10.01 -5.51
CA GLN A 29 9.03 9.78 -6.70
C GLN A 29 8.25 10.02 -8.02
N GLY A 30 6.99 10.46 -7.96
CA GLY A 30 6.13 10.58 -9.15
C GLY A 30 5.72 9.23 -9.74
N ARG A 31 5.91 8.12 -9.01
CA ARG A 31 5.62 6.76 -9.47
C ARG A 31 4.21 6.34 -9.07
N LEU A 32 3.20 7.08 -9.52
CA LEU A 32 1.83 6.86 -9.07
C LEU A 32 1.33 5.45 -9.42
N SER A 33 1.68 4.95 -10.60
CA SER A 33 1.34 3.58 -11.02
C SER A 33 1.84 2.49 -10.06
N ASP A 34 2.98 2.69 -9.41
CA ASP A 34 3.50 1.74 -8.43
C ASP A 34 2.83 1.91 -7.06
N ALA A 35 2.46 3.14 -6.68
CA ALA A 35 1.65 3.37 -5.48
C ALA A 35 0.27 2.71 -5.58
N ILE A 36 -0.37 2.73 -6.76
CA ILE A 36 -1.64 2.03 -7.02
C ILE A 36 -1.46 0.51 -6.81
N LYS A 37 -0.42 -0.10 -7.38
CA LYS A 37 -0.15 -1.54 -7.17
C LYS A 37 0.05 -1.89 -5.69
N VAL A 38 0.64 -0.99 -4.90
CA VAL A 38 0.79 -1.19 -3.46
C VAL A 38 -0.57 -1.16 -2.75
N MET A 39 -1.47 -0.25 -3.16
CA MET A 39 -2.84 -0.21 -2.68
C MET A 39 -3.61 -1.49 -3.02
N ASP A 40 -3.53 -1.96 -4.26
CA ASP A 40 -4.18 -3.21 -4.69
C ASP A 40 -3.69 -4.42 -3.88
N ASN A 41 -2.38 -4.46 -3.58
CA ASN A 41 -1.80 -5.50 -2.72
C ASN A 41 -2.26 -5.42 -1.26
N MET A 42 -2.59 -4.23 -0.77
CA MET A 42 -3.15 -4.04 0.57
C MET A 42 -4.53 -4.69 0.65
N GLU A 43 -5.40 -4.40 -0.32
CA GLU A 43 -6.74 -4.98 -0.43
C GLU A 43 -6.69 -6.50 -0.63
N TYR A 44 -5.81 -6.99 -1.50
CA TYR A 44 -5.60 -8.43 -1.74
C TYR A 44 -5.24 -9.18 -0.45
N ASN A 45 -4.50 -8.54 0.45
CA ASN A 45 -4.12 -9.11 1.74
C ASN A 45 -5.19 -8.92 2.84
N GLY A 46 -6.40 -8.48 2.47
CA GLY A 46 -7.52 -8.30 3.39
C GLY A 46 -7.38 -7.08 4.30
N MET A 47 -6.52 -6.14 3.94
CA MET A 47 -6.37 -4.87 4.64
C MET A 47 -7.09 -3.78 3.86
N GLU A 48 -8.07 -3.13 4.49
CA GLU A 48 -8.80 -2.02 3.86
C GLU A 48 -7.97 -0.73 3.91
N PRO A 49 -7.80 -0.04 2.76
CA PRO A 49 -7.26 1.31 2.73
C PRO A 49 -8.03 2.23 3.69
N ASN A 50 -7.31 3.01 4.50
CA ASN A 50 -7.92 3.94 5.43
C ASN A 50 -7.89 5.39 4.90
N GLU A 51 -8.45 6.32 5.67
CA GLU A 51 -8.47 7.75 5.36
C GLU A 51 -7.09 8.33 5.00
N ILE A 52 -6.03 7.87 5.68
CA ILE A 52 -4.66 8.31 5.43
C ILE A 52 -4.20 7.80 4.06
N THR A 53 -4.44 6.51 3.79
CA THR A 53 -4.11 5.85 2.54
C THR A 53 -4.77 6.55 1.34
N TYR A 54 -6.06 6.86 1.42
CA TYR A 54 -6.76 7.61 0.38
C TYR A 54 -6.24 9.04 0.23
N GLY A 55 -5.97 9.74 1.34
CA GLY A 55 -5.41 11.08 1.31
C GLY A 55 -4.07 11.17 0.55
N VAL A 56 -3.19 10.18 0.76
CA VAL A 56 -1.91 10.07 0.03
C VAL A 56 -2.11 9.92 -1.47
N MET A 57 -3.05 9.08 -1.90
CA MET A 57 -3.31 8.87 -3.33
C MET A 57 -3.90 10.11 -3.98
N ILE A 58 -4.90 10.73 -3.36
CA ILE A 58 -5.55 11.93 -3.88
C ILE A 58 -4.53 13.06 -4.09
N ASP A 59 -3.67 13.30 -3.10
CA ASP A 59 -2.58 14.27 -3.20
C ASP A 59 -1.63 13.94 -4.36
N ALA A 60 -1.27 12.68 -4.53
CA ALA A 60 -0.41 12.24 -5.62
C ALA A 60 -1.05 12.41 -7.01
N TYR A 61 -2.33 12.03 -7.19
CA TYR A 61 -3.08 12.27 -8.42
C TYR A 61 -3.18 13.77 -8.76
N CYS A 62 -3.34 14.62 -7.74
CA CYS A 62 -3.41 16.07 -7.93
C CYS A 62 -2.05 16.69 -8.31
N LYS A 63 -0.94 16.03 -7.96
CA LYS A 63 0.42 16.45 -8.32
C LYS A 63 0.83 15.95 -9.70
N GLU A 64 0.46 14.73 -10.08
CA GLU A 64 0.76 14.18 -11.41
C GLU A 64 0.06 14.99 -12.53
N LYS A 65 -1.19 15.42 -12.30
CA LYS A 65 -1.92 16.26 -13.28
C LYS A 65 -1.37 17.69 -13.44
N ARG A 66 -0.35 18.09 -12.68
CA ARG A 66 0.31 19.40 -12.77
C ARG A 66 1.67 19.34 -13.47
N SER A 67 2.10 18.16 -13.95
CA SER A 67 3.35 17.94 -14.68
C SER A 67 3.14 17.83 -16.19
#